data_AF-A0A9W6MNH1-F1
#
_entry.id   AF-A0A9W6MNH1-F1
#
_cell.length_a   1.000
_cell.length_b   1.000
_cell.length_c   1.000
_cell.angle_alpha   90.00
_cell.angle_beta   90.00
_cell.angle_gamma   90.00
#
_symmetry.space_group_name_H-M   'P 1'
#
loop_
_entity.id
_entity.type
_entity.pdbx_description
1 polymer ?
#
loop_
_entity_poly.entity_id
_entity_poly.type
_entity_poly.pdbx_seq_one_letter_code
_entity_poly.pdbx_strand_id
1 'polypeptide(L)' 'MTPRVHITVEDIRQIAWTMVDLHGPQAIGYADEAVTDLDEQGQPEGADAWRALRSVMEDALAGRLAREGDITVH' A
#
# COMPACT_ATOMS: atom_id res chain seq x y z
N MET A 1 16.86 -22.58 -2.86
CA MET A 1 15.63 -22.34 -2.07
C MET A 1 15.40 -20.84 -2.08
N THR A 2 14.74 -20.33 -3.13
CA THR A 2 14.44 -18.90 -3.26
C THR A 2 13.40 -18.55 -2.19
N PRO A 3 13.67 -17.62 -1.26
CA PRO A 3 12.66 -17.23 -0.29
C PRO A 3 11.51 -16.60 -1.08
N ARG A 4 10.35 -17.27 -1.07
CA ARG A 4 9.10 -16.63 -1.46
C ARG A 4 8.86 -15.56 -0.40
N VAL A 5 9.11 -14.30 -0.74
CA VAL A 5 8.75 -13.17 0.11
C VAL A 5 7.22 -13.19 0.19
N HIS A 6 6.70 -13.81 1.25
CA HIS A 6 5.29 -13.69 1.60
C HIS A 6 5.13 -12.29 2.17
N ILE A 7 4.79 -11.34 1.31
CA ILE A 7 4.43 -9.98 1.76
C ILE A 7 3.12 -10.14 2.53
N THR A 8 3.19 -9.92 3.84
CA THR A 8 2.02 -9.97 4.72
C THR A 8 1.23 -8.66 4.61
N VAL A 9 -0.03 -8.64 5.06
CA VAL A 9 -0.84 -7.41 5.10
C VAL A 9 -0.18 -6.35 6.00
N GLU A 10 0.54 -6.76 7.05
CA GLU A 10 1.32 -5.87 7.91
C GLU A 10 2.52 -5.26 7.17
N ASP A 11 3.24 -6.05 6.36
CA ASP A 11 4.30 -5.53 5.48
C ASP A 11 3.75 -4.48 4.50
N ILE A 12 2.62 -4.77 3.86
CA ILE A 12 1.92 -3.84 2.96
C ILE A 12 1.63 -2.52 3.69
N ARG A 13 1.14 -2.59 4.93
CA ARG A 13 0.87 -1.39 5.75
C ARG A 13 2.13 -0.62 6.10
N GLN A 14 3.20 -1.30 6.53
CA GLN A 14 4.46 -0.64 6.85
C GLN A 14 5.09 0.03 5.63
N ILE A 15 5.04 -0.62 4.46
CA ILE A 15 5.54 -0.08 3.20
C ILE A 15 4.71 1.13 2.77
N ALA A 16 3.38 1.03 2.81
CA ALA A 16 2.48 2.14 2.50
C ALA A 16 2.73 3.35 3.43
N TRP A 17 2.86 3.10 4.73
CA TRP A 17 3.11 4.16 5.71
C TRP A 17 4.48 4.81 5.49
N THR A 18 5.51 4.03 5.22
CA THR A 18 6.85 4.54 4.90
C THR A 18 6.82 5.39 3.63
N MET A 19 6.10 4.97 2.59
CA MET A 19 5.94 5.77 1.36
C MET A 19 5.19 7.07 1.62
N VAL A 20 4.14 7.07 2.44
CA VAL A 20 3.39 8.28 2.81
C VAL A 20 4.23 9.19 3.71
N ASP A 21 5.04 8.66 4.61
CA ASP A 21 5.94 9.46 5.46
C ASP A 21 7.03 10.13 4.64
N LEU A 22 7.59 9.43 3.64
CA LEU A 22 8.66 9.93 2.77
C LEU A 22 8.17 10.86 1.64
N HIS A 23 7.07 10.51 0.99
CA HIS A 23 6.58 11.17 -0.23
C HIS A 23 5.25 11.92 -0.02
N GLY A 24 4.61 11.76 1.13
CA GLY A 24 3.34 12.41 1.45
C GLY A 24 2.27 12.10 0.40
N PRO A 25 1.53 13.11 -0.09
CA PRO A 25 0.47 12.92 -1.06
C PRO A 25 0.96 12.41 -2.43
N GLN A 26 2.26 12.50 -2.74
CA GLN A 26 2.82 11.98 -3.98
C GLN A 26 2.88 10.44 -4.02
N ALA A 27 2.84 9.78 -2.85
CA ALA A 27 2.81 8.32 -2.76
C ALA A 27 1.62 7.70 -3.51
N ILE A 28 0.47 8.39 -3.50
CA ILE A 28 -0.73 7.95 -4.22
C ILE A 28 -0.51 7.99 -5.74
N GLY A 29 0.18 9.01 -6.24
CA GLY A 29 0.52 9.10 -7.66
C GLY A 29 1.40 7.93 -8.11
N TYR A 30 2.42 7.60 -7.33
CA TYR A 30 3.28 6.44 -7.61
C TYR A 30 2.52 5.11 -7.59
N ALA A 31 1.58 4.94 -6.65
CA ALA A 31 0.75 3.76 -6.60
C ALA A 31 -0.20 3.66 -7.81
N ASP A 32 -0.78 4.78 -8.26
CA ASP A 32 -1.67 4.83 -9.41
C ASP A 32 -0.94 4.54 -10.74
N GLU A 33 0.27 5.10 -10.90
CA GLU A 33 1.15 4.76 -12.02
C GLU A 33 1.51 3.28 -12.01
N ALA A 34 1.91 2.72 -10.85
CA ALA A 34 2.25 1.30 -10.74
C ALA A 34 1.06 0.38 -11.05
N VAL A 35 -0.16 0.74 -10.62
CA VAL A 35 -1.38 -0.01 -10.99
C VAL A 35 -1.59 0.02 -12.50
N THR A 36 -1.45 1.19 -13.12
CA THR A 36 -1.64 1.37 -14.57
C THR A 36 -0.62 0.55 -15.35
N ASP A 37 0.66 0.66 -14.99
CA ASP A 37 1.75 -0.10 -15.62
C ASP A 37 1.52 -1.62 -15.52
N LEU A 38 1.05 -2.11 -14.37
CA LEU A 38 0.80 -3.54 -14.16
C LEU A 38 -0.46 -4.04 -14.88
N ASP A 39 -1.47 -3.19 -15.01
CA ASP A 39 -2.68 -3.47 -15.79
C ASP A 39 -2.33 -3.57 -17.29
N GLU A 40 -1.51 -2.64 -17.81
CA GLU A 40 -0.99 -2.67 -19.18
C GLU A 40 -0.09 -3.89 -19.46
N GLN A 41 0.67 -4.33 -18.45
CA GLN A 41 1.48 -5.55 -18.52
C GLN A 41 0.67 -6.85 -18.37
N GLY A 42 -0.63 -6.77 -18.10
CA GLY A 42 -1.50 -7.93 -17.91
C GLY A 42 -1.20 -8.70 -16.62
N GLN A 43 -0.75 -8.00 -15.57
CA GLN A 43 -0.43 -8.55 -14.25
C GLN A 43 -1.47 -8.13 -13.20
N PRO A 44 -2.69 -8.68 -13.24
CA PRO A 44 -3.79 -8.24 -12.39
C PRO A 44 -3.54 -8.46 -10.90
N GLU A 45 -2.78 -9.50 -10.53
CA GLU A 45 -2.41 -9.78 -9.13
C GLU A 45 -1.52 -8.68 -8.54
N GLY A 46 -0.61 -8.13 -9.35
CA GLY A 46 0.22 -7.00 -8.96
C GLY A 46 -0.60 -5.72 -8.83
N ALA A 47 -1.47 -5.45 -9.81
CA ALA A 47 -2.37 -4.30 -9.78
C ALA A 47 -3.30 -4.34 -8.55
N ASP A 48 -3.80 -5.52 -8.15
CA ASP A 48 -4.61 -5.68 -6.95
C ASP A 48 -3.83 -5.38 -5.66
N ALA A 49 -2.59 -5.87 -5.56
CA ALA A 49 -1.71 -5.56 -4.44
C ALA A 49 -1.41 -4.05 -4.33
N TRP A 50 -1.19 -3.36 -5.45
CA TRP A 50 -0.98 -1.91 -5.47
C TRP A 50 -2.26 -1.12 -5.18
N ARG A 51 -3.44 -1.60 -5.60
CA ARG A 51 -4.73 -1.02 -5.18
C ARG A 51 -4.94 -1.13 -3.66
N ALA A 52 -4.59 -2.27 -3.07
CA ALA A 52 -4.64 -2.45 -1.62
C ALA A 52 -3.67 -1.50 -0.90
N LEU A 53 -2.43 -1.36 -1.40
CA LEU A 53 -1.44 -0.39 -0.91
C LEU A 53 -1.98 1.04 -0.97
N ARG A 54 -2.56 1.43 -2.11
CA ARG A 54 -3.14 2.76 -2.31
C ARG A 54 -4.22 3.08 -1.27
N SER A 55 -5.15 2.15 -1.03
CA SER A 55 -6.19 2.34 -0.02
C SER A 55 -5.60 2.61 1.36
N VAL A 56 -4.57 1.86 1.76
CA VAL A 56 -3.89 2.05 3.06
C VAL A 56 -3.17 3.40 3.11
N MET A 57 -2.54 3.83 2.01
CA MET A 57 -1.90 5.15 1.91
C MET A 57 -2.94 6.28 2.01
N GLU A 58 -4.10 6.15 1.38
CA GLU A 58 -5.20 7.12 1.47
C GLU A 58 -5.72 7.22 2.91
N ASP A 59 -5.86 6.10 3.63
CA ASP A 59 -6.22 6.10 5.05
C ASP A 59 -5.14 6.71 5.95
N ALA A 60 -3.85 6.48 5.64
CA ALA A 60 -2.74 7.10 6.34
C ALA A 60 -2.69 8.62 6.12
N LEU A 61 -2.87 9.08 4.88
CA LEU A 61 -2.94 10.51 4.53
C LEU A 61 -4.16 11.21 5.12
N ALA A 62 -5.30 10.51 5.19
CA ALA A 62 -6.51 11.01 5.84
C ALA A 62 -6.37 11.10 7.37
N GLY A 63 -5.25 10.65 7.95
CA GLY A 63 -5.05 10.57 9.40
C GLY A 63 -5.99 9.55 10.06
N ARG A 64 -6.59 8.65 9.28
CA ARG A 64 -7.49 7.59 9.76
C ARG A 64 -6.73 6.34 10.20
N LEU A 65 -5.51 6.16 9.69
CA LEU A 65 -4.60 5.13 10.18
C LEU A 65 -3.91 5.64 11.47
N ALA A 66 -4.51 5.36 12.62
CA ALA A 66 -3.76 5.41 13.87
C ALA A 66 -2.62 4.37 13.75
N ARG A 67 -1.36 4.82 13.87
CA ARG A 67 -0.17 3.95 13.94
C ARG A 67 -0.51 2.79 14.88
N GLU A 68 -0.54 1.57 14.34
CA GLU A 68 -1.11 0.40 15.02
C GLU A 68 -0.72 0.37 16.50
N GLY A 69 -1.76 0.46 17.32
CA GLY A 69 -1.73 0.71 18.75
C GLY A 69 -3.14 0.92 19.30
N ASP A 70 -4.11 1.33 18.46
CA ASP A 70 -5.51 1.42 18.86
C ASP A 70 -6.44 0.98 17.72
N ILE A 71 -6.59 -0.35 17.58
CA ILE A 71 -7.73 -0.91 16.87
C ILE A 71 -8.86 -0.97 17.91
N THR A 72 -9.63 0.11 18.06
CA THR A 72 -10.91 0.00 18.74
C THR A 72 -11.89 -0.68 17.80
N VAL A 73 -12.08 -1.98 18.02
CA VAL A 73 -13.21 -2.74 17.48
C VAL A 73 -14.46 -2.27 18.23
N HIS A 74 -15.45 -1.71 17.53
CA HIS A 74 -16.78 -1.44 18.08
C HIS A 74 -17.78 -2.45 17.52
#